data_AF-A0A3S3R363-F1
#
_entry.id   AF-A0A3S3R363-F1
#
_cell.length_a   1.000
_cell.length_b   1.000
_cell.length_c   1.000
_cell.angle_alpha   90.00
_cell.angle_beta   90.00
_cell.angle_gamma   90.00
#
_symmetry.space_group_name_H-M   'P 1'
#
loop_
_entity.id
_entity.type
_entity.pdbx_description
1 polymer ?
#
loop_
_entity_poly.entity_id
_entity_poly.type
_entity_poly.pdbx_seq_one_letter_code
_entity_poly.pdbx_strand_id
1 'polypeptide(L)'
;KIYCKGREGRVLLEDAMLFALLLFPWALRHFDLLNNELKGPGYHRLSKSIRAELDQVFARRLNLKRAIKDKITTLFVNMSSLKKNRKNDTWPAWLRRKSYFLDCSRFYALYQEAIAGDALTDLKQFIEEAPKTVSEVQEEPVLPAAASTSDKPRRGGGRRGNNPAFCDEKYGVFGLRKG
;
A
#
# COMPACT_ATOMS: atom_id res chain seq x y z
N LYS A 1 -2.13 2.91 26.29
CA LYS A 1 -3.23 2.00 25.89
C LYS A 1 -4.44 2.88 25.67
N ILE A 2 -5.08 2.82 24.51
CA ILE A 2 -6.24 3.67 24.20
C ILE A 2 -7.43 2.74 24.08
N TYR A 3 -8.46 3.00 24.88
CA TYR A 3 -9.70 2.23 24.89
C TYR A 3 -10.68 2.89 23.91
N CYS A 4 -11.10 2.17 22.88
CA CYS A 4 -12.15 2.61 21.97
C CYS A 4 -13.23 1.54 21.90
N LYS A 5 -14.42 1.85 22.42
CA LYS A 5 -15.65 1.04 22.32
C LYS A 5 -15.45 -0.48 22.62
N GLY A 6 -14.79 -0.80 23.72
CA GLY A 6 -14.67 -2.18 24.21
C GLY A 6 -13.66 -3.07 23.48
N ARG A 7 -12.83 -2.52 22.58
CA ARG A 7 -11.69 -3.26 22.00
C ARG A 7 -10.38 -2.71 22.56
N GLU A 8 -9.54 -3.59 23.10
CA GLU A 8 -8.18 -3.26 23.48
C GLU A 8 -7.30 -3.26 22.23
N GLY A 9 -6.65 -2.13 21.95
CA GLY A 9 -5.72 -2.03 20.84
C GLY A 9 -4.71 -0.91 21.04
N ARG A 10 -3.65 -0.94 20.22
CA ARG A 10 -2.69 0.16 20.15
C ARG A 10 -3.05 1.00 18.92
N VAL A 11 -3.14 2.32 19.13
CA VAL A 11 -3.20 3.26 18.01
C VAL A 11 -1.83 3.24 17.36
N LEU A 12 -1.75 2.74 16.13
CA LEU A 12 -0.51 2.66 15.39
C LEU A 12 -0.55 3.70 14.27
N LEU A 13 0.12 4.82 14.53
CA LEU A 13 0.37 5.83 13.54
C LEU A 13 1.80 5.64 13.04
N GLU A 14 1.94 5.26 11.78
CA GLU A 14 3.26 5.01 11.20
C GLU A 14 4.09 6.29 11.13
N ASP A 15 5.40 6.20 11.41
CA ASP A 15 6.35 7.31 11.30
C ASP A 15 6.24 8.05 9.97
N ALA A 16 6.09 7.32 8.86
CA ALA A 16 5.93 7.92 7.53
C ALA A 16 4.70 8.81 7.42
N MET A 17 3.61 8.46 8.12
CA MET A 17 2.38 9.24 8.14
C MET A 17 2.52 10.48 9.03
N LEU A 18 3.23 10.36 10.16
CA LEU A 18 3.60 11.51 11.00
C LEU A 18 4.46 12.53 10.23
N PHE A 19 5.51 12.06 9.57
CA PHE A 19 6.36 12.92 8.73
C PHE A 19 5.57 13.50 7.56
N ALA A 20 4.69 12.71 6.94
CA ALA A 20 3.83 13.21 5.87
C ALA A 20 2.97 14.38 6.35
N LEU A 21 2.33 14.29 7.53
CA LEU A 21 1.51 15.37 8.09
C LEU A 21 2.33 16.63 8.36
N LEU A 22 3.51 16.48 8.96
CA LEU A 22 4.40 17.60 9.25
C LEU A 22 4.88 18.31 7.97
N LEU A 23 5.17 17.53 6.92
CA LEU A 23 5.73 18.02 5.66
C LEU A 23 4.66 18.41 4.63
N PHE A 24 3.38 18.12 4.89
CA PHE A 24 2.32 18.35 3.92
C PHE A 24 2.13 19.83 3.56
N PRO A 25 2.16 20.79 4.51
CA PRO A 25 2.05 22.22 4.17
C PRO A 25 3.16 22.68 3.21
N TRP A 26 4.39 22.19 3.39
CA TRP A 26 5.50 22.44 2.47
C TRP A 26 5.19 21.88 1.08
N ALA A 27 4.71 20.64 1.00
CA ALA A 27 4.41 19.99 -0.26
C ALA A 27 3.24 20.67 -1.01
N LEU A 28 2.22 21.16 -0.29
CA LEU A 28 1.13 21.95 -0.84
C LEU A 28 1.62 23.22 -1.52
N ARG A 29 2.53 23.97 -0.86
CA ARG A 29 3.08 25.21 -1.38
C ARG A 29 3.96 25.01 -2.61
N HIS A 30 4.70 23.90 -2.69
CA HIS A 30 5.65 23.65 -3.78
C HIS A 30 5.06 22.97 -5.01
N PHE A 31 4.08 22.07 -4.85
CA PHE A 31 3.62 21.20 -5.94
C PHE A 31 2.14 21.35 -6.30
N ASP A 32 1.42 22.20 -5.58
CA ASP A 32 -0.03 22.40 -5.76
C ASP A 32 -0.81 21.07 -5.82
N LEU A 33 -0.55 20.22 -4.82
CA LEU A 33 -0.96 18.80 -4.83
C LEU A 33 -2.47 18.58 -4.87
N LEU A 34 -3.29 19.56 -4.49
CA LEU A 34 -4.74 19.39 -4.39
C LEU A 34 -5.46 19.72 -5.69
N ASN A 35 -4.89 20.59 -6.51
CA ASN A 35 -5.52 21.10 -7.72
C ASN A 35 -5.06 20.30 -8.95
N ASN A 36 -3.83 19.79 -8.94
CA ASN A 36 -3.25 19.07 -10.07
C ASN A 36 -3.83 17.66 -10.28
N GLU A 37 -4.29 17.41 -11.50
CA GLU A 37 -4.86 16.13 -11.93
C GLU A 37 -3.83 15.34 -12.74
N LEU A 38 -3.13 14.43 -12.06
CA LEU A 38 -1.96 13.78 -12.65
C LEU A 38 -2.33 12.36 -13.06
N LYS A 39 -2.65 12.20 -14.34
CA LYS A 39 -2.84 10.89 -14.98
C LYS A 39 -1.62 10.56 -15.83
N GLY A 40 -1.26 9.28 -15.88
CA GLY A 40 -0.22 8.76 -16.77
C GLY A 40 1.17 9.38 -16.50
N PRO A 41 1.88 9.91 -17.51
CA PRO A 41 3.25 10.40 -17.37
C PRO A 41 3.42 11.52 -16.31
N GLY A 42 2.39 12.36 -16.12
CA GLY A 42 2.41 13.44 -15.14
C GLY A 42 2.53 12.92 -13.70
N TYR A 43 1.89 11.79 -13.39
CA TYR A 43 1.98 11.13 -12.09
C TYR A 43 3.43 10.74 -11.77
N HIS A 44 4.11 10.11 -12.73
CA HIS A 44 5.49 9.67 -12.56
C HIS A 44 6.47 10.84 -12.42
N ARG A 45 6.26 11.92 -13.18
CA ARG A 45 7.08 13.14 -13.08
C ARG A 45 6.92 13.78 -11.70
N LEU A 46 5.69 13.95 -11.24
CA LEU A 46 5.42 14.54 -9.92
C LEU A 46 6.01 13.66 -8.80
N SER A 47 5.77 12.35 -8.83
CA SER A 47 6.35 11.43 -7.84
C SER A 47 7.88 11.50 -7.80
N LYS A 48 8.54 11.61 -8.96
CA LYS A 48 10.00 11.80 -9.02
C LYS A 48 10.42 13.14 -8.42
N SER A 49 9.73 14.22 -8.77
CA SER A 49 10.04 15.56 -8.28
C SER A 49 9.89 15.68 -6.76
N ILE A 50 8.78 15.19 -6.20
CA ILE A 50 8.53 15.18 -4.75
C ILE A 50 9.63 14.40 -4.03
N ARG A 51 9.98 13.22 -4.54
CA ARG A 51 11.02 12.39 -3.92
C ARG A 51 12.39 13.07 -3.95
N ALA A 52 12.75 13.72 -5.06
CA ALA A 52 14.02 14.42 -5.20
C ALA A 52 14.10 15.61 -4.24
N GLU A 53 13.04 16.42 -4.16
CA GLU A 53 12.97 17.58 -3.27
C GLU A 53 12.93 17.17 -1.78
N LEU A 54 12.17 16.11 -1.43
CA LEU A 54 12.20 15.54 -0.08
C LEU A 54 13.61 15.09 0.31
N ASP A 55 14.34 14.51 -0.64
CA ASP A 55 15.72 14.05 -0.40
C ASP A 55 16.67 15.23 -0.19
N GLN A 56 16.58 16.24 -1.05
CA GLN A 56 17.43 17.41 -1.01
C GLN A 56 17.21 18.26 0.25
N VAL A 57 15.95 18.50 0.62
CA VAL A 57 15.60 19.44 1.69
C VAL A 57 15.60 18.76 3.06
N PHE A 58 15.07 17.54 3.16
CA PHE A 58 14.75 16.94 4.46
C PHE A 58 15.53 15.68 4.81
N ALA A 59 15.99 14.88 3.85
CA ALA A 59 16.54 13.55 4.18
C ALA A 59 17.74 13.60 5.12
N ARG A 60 18.65 14.57 4.93
CA ARG A 60 19.82 14.73 5.82
C ARG A 60 19.43 15.25 7.22
N ARG A 61 18.46 16.16 7.29
CA ARG A 61 18.08 16.83 8.55
C ARG A 61 17.17 15.97 9.43
N LEU A 62 16.28 15.22 8.80
CA LEU A 62 15.29 14.37 9.47
C LEU A 62 15.67 12.89 9.45
N ASN A 63 16.86 12.54 8.92
CA ASN A 63 17.36 11.17 8.78
C ASN A 63 16.32 10.22 8.15
N LEU A 64 15.67 10.67 7.07
CA LEU A 64 14.57 9.92 6.45
C LEU A 64 15.11 8.73 5.64
N LYS A 65 14.81 7.52 6.13
CA LYS A 65 15.08 6.28 5.39
C LYS A 65 14.33 6.27 4.06
N ARG A 66 14.88 5.58 3.07
CA ARG A 66 14.29 5.45 1.72
C ARG A 66 12.83 5.01 1.75
N ALA A 67 12.51 3.99 2.56
CA ALA A 67 11.16 3.45 2.69
C ALA A 67 10.14 4.51 3.16
N ILE A 68 10.53 5.38 4.10
CA ILE A 68 9.69 6.46 4.62
C ILE A 68 9.44 7.49 3.51
N LYS A 69 10.47 7.89 2.76
CA LYS A 69 10.33 8.82 1.63
C LYS A 69 9.38 8.29 0.56
N ASP A 70 9.48 7.01 0.23
CA ASP A 70 8.59 6.37 -0.74
C ASP A 70 7.13 6.34 -0.27
N LYS A 71 6.90 6.07 1.02
CA LYS A 71 5.56 6.14 1.62
C LYS A 71 5.01 7.56 1.63
N ILE A 72 5.77 8.55 2.09
CA ILE A 72 5.37 9.98 2.07
C ILE A 72 5.00 10.41 0.64
N THR A 73 5.85 10.07 -0.34
CA THR A 73 5.58 10.40 -1.75
C THR A 73 4.28 9.78 -2.22
N THR A 74 4.00 8.52 -1.86
CA THR A 74 2.76 7.82 -2.21
C THR A 74 1.54 8.48 -1.59
N LEU A 75 1.63 8.89 -0.32
CA LEU A 75 0.57 9.65 0.36
C LEU A 75 0.29 10.96 -0.39
N PHE A 76 1.33 11.76 -0.67
CA PHE A 76 1.18 13.07 -1.30
C PHE A 76 0.58 13.01 -2.70
N VAL A 77 1.05 12.11 -3.56
CA VAL A 77 0.59 12.05 -4.96
C VAL A 77 -0.87 11.60 -5.05
N ASN A 78 -1.30 10.69 -4.16
CA ASN A 78 -2.65 10.13 -4.22
C ASN A 78 -3.72 11.05 -3.58
N MET A 79 -3.33 12.09 -2.85
CA MET A 79 -4.28 13.00 -2.17
C MET A 79 -5.26 13.69 -3.12
N SER A 80 -4.80 14.18 -4.28
CA SER A 80 -5.70 14.79 -5.28
C SER A 80 -6.80 13.83 -5.72
N SER A 81 -6.43 12.56 -5.92
CA SER A 81 -7.36 11.52 -6.34
C SER A 81 -8.38 11.18 -5.26
N LEU A 82 -7.98 11.18 -3.99
CA LEU A 82 -8.90 10.94 -2.86
C LEU A 82 -9.86 12.10 -2.65
N LYS A 83 -9.37 13.35 -2.71
CA LYS A 83 -10.20 14.55 -2.55
C LYS A 83 -11.27 14.63 -3.64
N LYS A 84 -10.90 14.41 -4.91
CA LYS A 84 -11.82 14.52 -6.06
C LYS A 84 -12.86 13.41 -6.12
N ASN A 85 -12.49 12.18 -5.75
CA ASN A 85 -13.41 11.03 -5.83
C ASN A 85 -14.30 10.88 -4.60
N ARG A 86 -14.19 11.75 -3.60
CA ARG A 86 -15.05 11.70 -2.42
C ARG A 86 -16.41 12.28 -2.77
N LYS A 87 -17.46 11.46 -2.69
CA LYS A 87 -18.86 11.86 -2.86
C LYS A 87 -19.66 11.35 -1.67
N ASN A 88 -20.43 12.21 -1.00
CA ASN A 88 -21.26 11.84 0.16
C ASN A 88 -20.48 10.99 1.18
N ASP A 89 -19.28 11.46 1.55
CA ASP A 89 -18.38 10.80 2.50
C ASP A 89 -17.89 9.39 2.11
N THR A 90 -18.16 8.95 0.87
CA THR A 90 -17.81 7.61 0.40
C THR A 90 -16.90 7.66 -0.84
N TRP A 91 -16.02 6.67 -0.96
CA TRP A 91 -15.16 6.47 -2.14
C TRP A 91 -15.62 5.30 -3.02
N PRO A 92 -15.38 5.38 -4.35
CA PRO A 92 -15.68 4.30 -5.28
C PRO A 92 -15.01 2.97 -4.90
N ALA A 93 -15.68 1.85 -5.17
CA ALA A 93 -15.17 0.51 -4.84
C ALA A 93 -13.82 0.20 -5.51
N TRP A 94 -13.56 0.73 -6.71
CA TRP A 94 -12.28 0.54 -7.40
C TRP A 94 -11.11 1.25 -6.69
N LEU A 95 -11.37 2.38 -6.03
CA LEU A 95 -10.35 3.13 -5.29
C LEU A 95 -10.05 2.43 -3.96
N ARG A 96 -11.10 1.92 -3.28
CA ARG A 96 -11.00 1.15 -2.03
C ARG A 96 -10.19 -0.13 -2.15
N ARG A 97 -10.19 -0.77 -3.33
CA ARG A 97 -9.43 -2.01 -3.59
C ARG A 97 -7.93 -1.79 -3.78
N LYS A 98 -7.45 -0.55 -3.88
CA LYS A 98 -6.03 -0.28 -4.08
C LYS A 98 -5.25 -0.48 -2.78
N SER A 99 -4.07 -1.08 -2.87
CA SER A 99 -3.23 -1.36 -1.68
C SER A 99 -2.90 -0.12 -0.86
N TYR A 100 -2.64 1.01 -1.53
CA TYR A 100 -2.34 2.28 -0.86
C TYR A 100 -3.57 3.00 -0.29
N PHE A 101 -4.78 2.51 -0.55
CA PHE A 101 -6.00 3.22 -0.18
C PHE A 101 -6.13 3.39 1.33
N LEU A 102 -5.84 2.35 2.11
CA LEU A 102 -5.97 2.38 3.56
C LEU A 102 -5.13 3.51 4.16
N ASP A 103 -3.84 3.55 3.84
CA ASP A 103 -2.93 4.57 4.37
C ASP A 103 -3.27 5.97 3.87
N CYS A 104 -3.64 6.11 2.59
CA CYS A 104 -3.98 7.42 2.04
C CYS A 104 -5.33 7.93 2.58
N SER A 105 -6.29 7.06 2.88
CA SER A 105 -7.57 7.43 3.50
C SER A 105 -7.40 7.88 4.95
N ARG A 106 -6.57 7.16 5.72
CA ARG A 106 -6.15 7.56 7.08
C ARG A 106 -5.48 8.93 7.07
N PHE A 107 -4.51 9.13 6.18
CA PHE A 107 -3.83 10.41 6.02
C PHE A 107 -4.79 11.53 5.62
N TYR A 108 -5.73 11.24 4.72
CA TYR A 108 -6.75 12.21 4.33
C TYR A 108 -7.68 12.60 5.47
N ALA A 109 -8.10 11.65 6.31
CA ALA A 109 -8.92 11.93 7.49
C ALA A 109 -8.19 12.89 8.46
N LEU A 110 -6.91 12.60 8.77
CA LEU A 110 -6.09 13.45 9.64
C LEU A 110 -5.90 14.86 9.05
N TYR A 111 -5.69 14.96 7.73
CA TYR A 111 -5.60 16.26 7.06
C TYR A 111 -6.90 17.06 7.16
N GLN A 112 -8.05 16.39 7.03
CA GLN A 112 -9.35 17.06 7.16
C GLN A 112 -9.62 17.51 8.59
N GLU A 113 -9.30 16.69 9.58
CA GLU A 113 -9.37 17.07 10.99
C GLU A 113 -8.50 18.29 11.29
N ALA A 114 -7.27 18.33 10.77
CA ALA A 114 -6.37 19.46 10.93
C ALA A 114 -6.90 20.77 10.31
N ILE A 115 -7.75 20.71 9.28
CA ILE A 115 -8.33 21.89 8.63
C ILE A 115 -9.69 22.28 9.20
N ALA A 116 -10.56 21.30 9.41
CA ALA A 116 -11.92 21.52 9.88
C ALA A 116 -11.98 21.78 11.39
N GLY A 117 -10.96 21.35 12.15
CA GLY A 117 -10.87 21.55 13.59
C GLY A 117 -11.82 20.67 14.40
N ASP A 118 -12.55 19.76 13.76
CA ASP A 118 -13.54 18.88 14.39
C ASP A 118 -13.13 17.41 14.21
N ALA A 119 -13.37 16.60 15.25
CA ALA A 119 -12.90 15.21 15.36
C ALA A 119 -13.72 14.25 14.46
N LEU A 120 -13.64 14.46 13.15
CA LEU A 120 -14.28 13.65 12.11
C LEU A 120 -13.64 12.25 11.96
N THR A 121 -12.42 12.07 12.49
CA THR A 121 -11.67 10.85 12.30
C THR A 121 -12.11 9.76 13.28
N ASP A 122 -12.74 8.69 12.77
CA ASP A 122 -13.05 7.51 13.59
C ASP A 122 -11.74 6.81 13.98
N LEU A 123 -11.38 6.88 15.27
CA LEU A 123 -10.16 6.28 15.85
C LEU A 123 -10.00 4.79 15.51
N LYS A 124 -11.09 4.08 15.21
CA LYS A 124 -11.07 2.69 14.73
C LYS A 124 -10.17 2.47 13.52
N GLN A 125 -10.00 3.48 12.67
CA GLN A 125 -9.16 3.37 11.49
C GLN A 125 -7.68 3.18 11.86
N PHE A 126 -7.24 3.59 13.05
CA PHE A 126 -5.83 3.55 13.49
C PHE A 126 -5.55 2.46 14.52
N ILE A 127 -6.57 1.69 14.91
CA ILE A 127 -6.42 0.61 15.86
C ILE A 127 -5.99 -0.64 15.09
N GLU A 128 -4.80 -1.12 15.41
CA GLU A 128 -4.43 -2.50 15.08
C GLU A 128 -4.96 -3.38 16.20
N GLU A 129 -5.87 -4.30 15.85
CA GLU A 129 -6.32 -5.31 16.81
C GLU A 129 -5.09 -6.14 17.18
N ALA A 130 -4.78 -6.21 18.48
CA ALA A 130 -3.76 -7.12 18.95
C ALA A 130 -4.11 -8.51 18.41
N PRO A 131 -3.14 -9.29 17.87
CA PRO A 131 -3.43 -10.64 17.47
C PRO A 131 -4.04 -11.33 18.67
N LYS A 132 -5.29 -11.80 18.53
CA LYS A 132 -5.86 -12.73 19.49
C LYS A 132 -4.82 -13.83 19.58
N THR A 133 -4.21 -13.99 20.76
CA THR A 133 -3.36 -15.13 21.07
C THR A 133 -4.19 -16.37 20.74
N VAL A 134 -3.96 -16.91 19.55
CA VAL A 134 -4.44 -18.21 19.15
C VAL A 134 -3.73 -19.14 20.11
N SER A 135 -4.49 -19.73 21.02
CA SER A 135 -4.01 -20.79 21.89
C SER A 135 -3.27 -21.82 21.04
N GLU A 136 -2.17 -22.34 21.60
CA GLU A 136 -1.31 -23.39 21.05
C GLU A 136 -2.10 -24.42 20.23
N VAL A 137 -1.77 -24.51 18.95
CA VAL A 137 -1.87 -25.76 18.22
C VAL A 137 -0.47 -26.06 17.73
N GLN A 138 0.22 -26.91 18.49
CA GLN A 138 1.38 -27.63 18.02
C GLN A 138 0.92 -28.53 16.87
N GLU A 139 1.53 -28.43 15.70
CA GLU A 139 1.59 -29.54 14.76
C GLU A 139 2.86 -29.40 13.90
N GLU A 140 3.67 -30.46 13.96
CA GLU A 140 4.99 -30.65 13.37
C GLU A 140 4.99 -30.62 11.82
N PRO A 141 6.16 -30.38 11.18
CA PRO A 141 6.23 -30.29 9.73
C PRO A 141 6.26 -31.68 9.09
N VAL A 142 5.16 -32.12 8.48
CA VAL A 142 5.15 -33.31 7.63
C VAL A 142 5.40 -32.91 6.17
N LEU A 143 6.56 -33.33 5.66
CA LEU A 143 6.94 -33.26 4.24
C LEU A 143 5.91 -33.98 3.36
N PRO A 144 5.44 -33.40 2.23
CA PRO A 144 4.65 -34.16 1.28
C PRO A 144 5.55 -35.00 0.37
N ALA A 145 5.49 -36.31 0.57
CA ALA A 145 5.95 -37.33 -0.37
C ALA A 145 5.09 -37.32 -1.65
N ALA A 146 5.73 -37.68 -2.76
CA ALA A 146 5.19 -37.61 -4.11
C ALA A 146 4.08 -38.63 -4.43
N ALA A 147 3.30 -38.24 -5.44
CA ALA A 147 2.58 -39.05 -6.42
C ALA A 147 1.25 -39.73 -6.04
N SER A 148 0.17 -39.26 -6.68
CA SER A 148 -0.62 -40.15 -7.53
C SER A 148 -1.37 -39.36 -8.63
N THR A 149 -1.43 -40.03 -9.77
CA THR A 149 -1.84 -39.63 -11.11
C THR A 149 -3.36 -39.50 -11.25
N SER A 150 -3.84 -38.48 -11.99
CA SER A 150 -5.01 -38.69 -12.86
C SER A 150 -4.98 -37.75 -14.06
N ASP A 151 -4.69 -38.35 -15.20
CA ASP A 151 -4.83 -37.80 -16.54
C ASP A 151 -6.27 -37.36 -16.84
N LYS A 152 -6.44 -36.11 -17.29
CA LYS A 152 -7.46 -35.77 -18.31
C LYS A 152 -6.93 -34.69 -19.26
N PRO A 153 -6.86 -34.96 -20.59
CA PRO A 153 -6.36 -33.99 -21.56
C PRO A 153 -7.48 -33.01 -21.96
N ARG A 154 -7.27 -31.71 -21.74
CA ARG A 154 -8.07 -30.67 -22.40
C ARG A 154 -7.45 -30.35 -23.77
N ARG A 155 -7.99 -30.99 -24.81
CA ARG A 155 -7.84 -30.53 -26.19
C ARG A 155 -8.55 -29.18 -26.35
N GLY A 156 -7.79 -28.13 -26.61
CA GLY A 156 -8.29 -26.82 -27.03
C GLY A 156 -7.17 -26.13 -27.80
N GLY A 157 -7.30 -26.09 -29.14
CA GLY A 157 -6.23 -25.75 -30.06
C GLY A 157 -5.84 -24.28 -30.10
N GLY A 158 -4.61 -24.06 -30.59
CA GLY A 158 -4.27 -22.93 -31.44
C GLY A 158 -3.96 -21.60 -30.75
N ARG A 159 -2.68 -21.39 -30.40
CA ARG A 159 -1.79 -20.40 -31.04
C ARG A 159 -0.45 -20.35 -30.32
N ARG A 160 0.61 -20.47 -31.11
CA ARG A 160 2.01 -20.30 -30.73
C ARG A 160 2.18 -18.98 -29.97
N GLY A 161 2.66 -19.05 -28.73
CA GLY A 161 2.98 -17.88 -27.94
C GLY A 161 3.78 -18.31 -26.71
N ASN A 162 5.10 -18.13 -26.81
CA ASN A 162 6.18 -18.09 -25.81
C ASN A 162 5.81 -18.04 -24.30
N ASN A 163 5.02 -18.99 -23.80
CA ASN A 163 4.99 -19.29 -22.38
C ASN A 163 6.11 -20.32 -22.11
N PRO A 164 7.09 -20.02 -21.25
CA PRO A 164 8.03 -21.06 -20.84
C PRO A 164 7.22 -22.16 -20.16
N ALA A 165 7.25 -23.36 -20.76
CA ALA A 165 6.68 -24.55 -20.15
C ALA A 165 7.56 -24.90 -18.95
N PHE A 166 7.10 -24.55 -17.75
CA PHE A 166 7.67 -25.09 -16.52
C PHE A 166 7.51 -26.61 -16.58
N CYS A 167 8.64 -27.31 -16.67
CA CYS A 167 8.67 -28.76 -16.74
C CYS A 167 8.71 -29.31 -15.31
N ASP A 168 7.97 -30.39 -15.04
CA ASP A 168 7.99 -31.10 -13.75
C ASP A 168 9.27 -31.94 -13.54
N GLU A 169 10.16 -31.95 -14.54
CA GLU A 169 11.44 -32.65 -14.50
C GLU A 169 12.47 -31.85 -13.69
N LYS A 170 13.09 -32.51 -12.70
CA LYS A 170 14.06 -31.94 -11.75
C LYS A 170 15.38 -31.43 -12.36
N TYR A 171 15.53 -31.42 -13.69
CA TYR A 171 16.79 -31.10 -14.35
C TYR A 171 16.60 -29.96 -15.35
N GLY A 172 16.80 -28.74 -14.85
CA GLY A 172 16.79 -27.49 -15.59
C GLY A 172 17.06 -26.33 -14.63
N VAL A 173 17.83 -25.31 -15.06
CA VAL A 173 18.06 -24.12 -14.22
C VAL A 173 16.75 -23.32 -14.21
N PHE A 174 16.10 -23.23 -13.04
CA PHE A 174 14.78 -22.60 -12.85
C PHE A 174 13.60 -23.23 -13.61
N GLY A 175 13.55 -24.56 -13.74
CA GLY A 175 12.39 -25.24 -14.37
C GLY A 175 12.24 -24.99 -15.87
N LEU A 176 13.29 -24.44 -16.51
CA LEU A 176 13.37 -24.23 -17.96
C LEU A 176 14.02 -25.46 -18.62
N ARG A 177 13.38 -25.98 -19.68
CA ARG A 177 13.96 -27.02 -20.55
C ARG A 177 15.24 -26.51 -21.22
N LYS A 178 16.28 -27.34 -21.30
CA LYS A 178 17.37 -27.14 -22.27
C LYS A 178 16.83 -27.41 -23.67
N GLY A 179 17.03 -26.45 -24.58
CA GLY A 179 16.78 -26.61 -26.02
C GLY A 179 17.85 -27.44 -26.70
#